data_AF-A0A6A5ZAE1-F1
#
_entry.id   AF-A0A6A5ZAE1-F1
#
_cell.length_a   1.000
_cell.length_b   1.000
_cell.length_c   1.000
_cell.angle_alpha   90.00
_cell.angle_beta   90.00
_cell.angle_gamma   90.00
#
_symmetry.space_group_name_H-M   'P 1'
#
loop_
_entity.id
_entity.type
_entity.pdbx_description
1 polymer ?
#
loop_
_entity_poly.entity_id
_entity_poly.type
_entity_poly.pdbx_seq_one_letter_code
_entity_poly.pdbx_strand_id
1 'polypeptide(L)'
;MELLDLPPEIFKRIIHIFILQSGVPKAWKDRQVCRAFAREIYEDTFAWQPISAFETSGFYSSKIGIRIMNADFVLYLSMRMKNPLDVNPYLPTKITEMLVFLEEKTATFTNERREECTRTLFEAVKHGVEDPASLLAWGPGKISKYGRPDDEDTSEQHQLAAAAAVGEWSVVRQLISGSMEAALKRSAIFGAPLAHIVAHGNLELSALILGHFEHCEFKSQWTPGTLTKKVMRTTAEAITAAIRHRHMELLTSLVQWRKKRFGVREKLHYNAWLREAIRTGDPKFVKHVLGFTILSKPRVLKEHFEEACLLGNVDIVKQLIGDGKIPLAPGIKSKLWWPLYWAVRRGGSEVIAAVLEAGGNAPDSVSRGIEAAIERRNGTAIQLLLEKGTGTKSLASYEHLRLARNAKNEPIYELLRQEIRSKTEEDVPPFKKPKAKRASRQKKTDTTQSSLPASN
;
A
#
# COMPACT_ATOMS: atom_id res chain seq x y z
N MET A 1 -8.52 41.66 6.41
CA MET A 1 -8.30 41.03 5.11
C MET A 1 -8.03 39.57 5.37
N GLU A 2 -8.81 38.70 4.76
CA GLU A 2 -8.52 37.27 4.78
C GLU A 2 -7.33 36.99 3.85
N LEU A 3 -6.59 35.91 4.12
CA LEU A 3 -5.41 35.55 3.33
C LEU A 3 -5.74 35.33 1.84
N LEU A 4 -6.98 34.95 1.54
CA LEU A 4 -7.50 34.70 0.19
C LEU A 4 -7.91 35.98 -0.56
N ASP A 5 -7.97 37.13 0.12
CA ASP A 5 -8.26 38.42 -0.51
C ASP A 5 -7.03 39.04 -1.18
N LEU A 6 -5.85 38.45 -0.97
CA LEU A 6 -4.59 38.93 -1.53
C LEU A 6 -4.49 38.57 -3.02
N PRO A 7 -3.77 39.38 -3.82
CA PRO A 7 -3.45 39.01 -5.20
C PRO A 7 -2.75 37.63 -5.25
N PRO A 8 -3.02 36.80 -6.29
CA PRO A 8 -2.49 35.43 -6.38
C PRO A 8 -0.96 35.35 -6.24
N GLU A 9 -0.23 36.36 -6.72
CA GLU A 9 1.23 36.44 -6.66
C GLU A 9 1.72 36.64 -5.22
N ILE A 10 1.03 37.49 -4.45
CA ILE A 10 1.34 37.71 -3.04
C ILE A 10 1.00 36.46 -2.24
N PHE A 11 -0.14 35.83 -2.52
CA PHE A 11 -0.52 34.57 -1.89
C PHE A 11 0.52 33.48 -2.15
N LYS A 12 0.91 33.26 -3.41
CA LYS A 12 2.00 32.34 -3.80
C LYS A 12 3.30 32.60 -3.05
N ARG A 13 3.72 33.86 -2.96
CA ARG A 13 4.93 34.24 -2.22
C ARG A 13 4.82 33.94 -0.72
N ILE A 14 3.66 34.15 -0.12
CA ILE A 14 3.41 33.79 1.29
C ILE A 14 3.52 32.28 1.48
N ILE A 15 2.94 31.48 0.58
CA ILE A 15 3.03 30.01 0.63
C ILE A 15 4.47 29.53 0.50
N HIS A 16 5.22 30.10 -0.45
CA HIS A 16 6.63 29.78 -0.64
C HIS A 16 7.45 30.04 0.63
N ILE A 17 7.30 31.24 1.23
CA ILE A 17 7.98 31.61 2.49
C ILE A 17 7.55 30.66 3.62
N PHE A 18 6.25 30.34 3.70
CA PHE A 18 5.73 29.41 4.69
C PHE A 18 6.36 28.02 4.58
N ILE A 19 6.51 27.48 3.37
CA ILE A 19 7.16 26.18 3.13
C ILE A 19 8.63 26.24 3.49
N LEU A 20 9.36 27.29 3.08
CA LEU A 20 10.77 27.47 3.43
C LEU A 20 11.00 27.52 4.94
N GLN A 21 10.13 28.22 5.68
CA GLN A 21 10.24 28.37 7.13
C GLN A 21 9.80 27.11 7.90
N SER A 22 8.75 26.43 7.42
CA SER A 22 8.14 25.29 8.12
C SER A 22 8.71 23.94 7.71
N GLY A 23 9.33 23.86 6.53
CA GLY A 23 9.71 22.64 5.84
C GLY A 23 8.52 21.94 5.16
N VAL A 24 8.82 21.22 4.08
CA VAL A 24 7.84 20.46 3.27
C VAL A 24 6.95 19.55 4.14
N PRO A 25 7.46 18.74 5.09
CA PRO A 25 6.62 17.83 5.86
C PRO A 25 5.55 18.51 6.71
N LYS A 26 5.85 19.70 7.26
CA LYS A 26 4.91 20.46 8.09
C LYS A 26 3.89 21.17 7.21
N ALA A 27 4.35 21.92 6.21
CA ALA A 27 3.47 22.60 5.27
C ALA A 27 2.50 21.62 4.58
N TRP A 28 2.99 20.44 4.21
CA TRP A 28 2.15 19.39 3.62
C TRP A 28 1.00 18.96 4.55
N LYS A 29 1.20 18.90 5.87
CA LYS A 29 0.10 18.58 6.81
C LYS A 29 -0.91 19.71 6.90
N ASP A 30 -0.43 20.95 6.89
CA ASP A 30 -1.25 22.16 7.02
C ASP A 30 -2.06 22.47 5.75
N ARG A 31 -1.81 21.75 4.65
CA ARG A 31 -2.59 21.86 3.39
C ARG A 31 -4.10 21.59 3.55
N GLN A 32 -4.54 21.00 4.66
CA GLN A 32 -5.94 20.67 4.91
C GLN A 32 -6.82 21.87 5.27
N VAL A 33 -6.26 23.08 5.41
CA VAL A 33 -7.00 24.29 5.79
C VAL A 33 -8.06 24.67 4.75
N CYS A 34 -7.68 24.80 3.47
CA CYS A 34 -8.63 25.08 2.38
C CYS A 34 -8.07 24.61 1.03
N ARG A 35 -8.93 24.51 0.00
CA ARG A 35 -8.55 23.99 -1.33
C ARG A 35 -7.51 24.85 -2.04
N ALA A 36 -7.61 26.19 -1.94
CA ALA A 36 -6.66 27.11 -2.56
C ALA A 36 -5.27 26.96 -1.93
N PHE A 37 -5.21 26.99 -0.60
CA PHE A 37 -3.97 26.76 0.17
C PHE A 37 -3.37 25.39 -0.14
N ALA A 38 -4.19 24.35 -0.25
CA ALA A 38 -3.74 23.01 -0.61
C ALA A 38 -3.08 22.96 -2.00
N ARG A 39 -3.69 23.63 -2.98
CA ARG A 39 -3.17 23.71 -4.36
C ARG A 39 -1.84 24.42 -4.41
N GLU A 40 -1.74 25.61 -3.80
CA GLU A 40 -0.50 26.38 -3.82
C GLU A 40 0.63 25.67 -3.07
N ILE A 41 0.35 25.01 -1.95
CA ILE A 41 1.36 24.19 -1.26
C ILE A 41 1.84 23.06 -2.15
N TYR A 42 0.90 22.39 -2.83
CA TYR A 42 1.23 21.29 -3.73
C TYR A 42 2.09 21.76 -4.91
N GLU A 43 1.69 22.84 -5.59
CA GLU A 43 2.45 23.42 -6.70
C GLU A 43 3.84 23.87 -6.26
N ASP A 44 3.96 24.64 -5.17
CA ASP A 44 5.24 25.14 -4.69
C ASP A 44 6.18 24.02 -4.24
N THR A 45 5.64 23.01 -3.54
CA THR A 45 6.40 21.84 -3.08
C THR A 45 7.12 21.14 -4.23
N PHE A 46 6.45 20.89 -5.36
CA PHE A 46 7.08 20.16 -6.46
C PHE A 46 7.81 21.06 -7.45
N ALA A 47 7.34 22.29 -7.66
CA ALA A 47 7.96 23.21 -8.63
C ALA A 47 9.24 23.87 -8.08
N TRP A 48 9.23 24.33 -6.83
CA TRP A 48 10.24 25.28 -6.33
C TRP A 48 11.11 24.78 -5.18
N GLN A 49 10.71 23.71 -4.48
CA GLN A 49 11.49 23.23 -3.34
C GLN A 49 12.68 22.36 -3.77
N PRO A 50 13.90 22.63 -3.27
CA PRO A 50 15.09 21.83 -3.59
C PRO A 50 14.94 20.38 -3.12
N ILE A 51 15.70 19.44 -3.68
CA ILE A 51 15.65 18.03 -3.25
C ILE A 51 16.03 17.89 -1.77
N SER A 52 16.95 18.73 -1.29
CA SER A 52 17.32 18.83 0.12
C SER A 52 16.17 19.22 1.06
N ALA A 53 15.10 19.86 0.56
CA ALA A 53 13.91 20.16 1.36
C ALA A 53 13.06 18.90 1.67
N PHE A 54 13.24 17.83 0.89
CA PHE A 54 12.61 16.52 1.14
C PHE A 54 13.47 15.62 2.01
N GLU A 55 14.77 15.90 2.10
CA GLU A 55 15.71 15.25 3.00
C GLU A 55 15.58 15.87 4.40
N THR A 56 15.01 15.13 5.35
CA THR A 56 15.03 15.62 6.73
C THR A 56 16.41 15.26 7.33
N SER A 57 17.12 16.26 7.85
CA SER A 57 18.44 16.05 8.46
C SER A 57 18.29 15.23 9.75
N GLY A 58 18.68 13.96 9.72
CA GLY A 58 18.79 13.12 10.90
C GLY A 58 18.47 11.65 10.64
N PHE A 59 19.24 10.75 11.27
CA PHE A 59 19.11 9.28 11.16
C PHE A 59 17.71 8.73 11.48
N TYR A 60 16.89 9.49 12.21
CA TYR A 60 15.52 9.14 12.62
C TYR A 60 14.45 10.11 12.11
N SER A 61 14.87 11.10 11.34
CA SER A 61 13.96 12.11 10.84
C SER A 61 12.95 11.48 9.86
N SER A 62 11.71 11.93 9.95
CA SER A 62 10.58 11.22 9.35
C SER A 62 10.75 11.09 7.84
N LYS A 63 10.62 9.88 7.29
CA LYS A 63 10.55 9.60 5.83
C LYS A 63 9.37 10.30 5.12
N ILE A 64 8.75 11.31 5.73
CA ILE A 64 7.57 12.00 5.22
C ILE A 64 7.93 12.79 3.96
N GLY A 65 9.03 13.57 3.95
CA GLY A 65 9.45 14.31 2.76
C GLY A 65 9.65 13.38 1.55
N ILE A 66 10.47 12.35 1.71
CA ILE A 66 10.68 11.32 0.67
C ILE A 66 9.37 10.62 0.28
N ARG A 67 8.45 10.33 1.23
CA ARG A 67 7.13 9.77 0.90
C ARG A 67 6.26 10.73 0.10
N ILE A 68 6.31 12.04 0.39
CA ILE A 68 5.59 13.06 -0.38
C ILE A 68 6.13 13.09 -1.81
N MET A 69 7.44 13.14 -1.97
CA MET A 69 8.08 13.13 -3.28
C MET A 69 7.76 11.83 -4.06
N ASN A 70 7.90 10.67 -3.43
CA ASN A 70 7.65 9.38 -4.09
C ASN A 70 6.17 9.16 -4.42
N ALA A 71 5.24 9.79 -3.68
CA ALA A 71 3.82 9.73 -4.00
C ALA A 71 3.52 10.37 -5.36
N ASP A 72 4.25 11.43 -5.73
CA ASP A 72 4.06 12.17 -6.97
C ASP A 72 5.36 12.40 -7.76
N PHE A 73 6.17 11.34 -7.82
CA PHE A 73 7.51 11.41 -8.40
C PHE A 73 7.51 11.85 -9.87
N VAL A 74 6.50 11.44 -10.64
CA VAL A 74 6.36 11.77 -12.06
C VAL A 74 6.14 13.27 -12.24
N LEU A 75 5.29 13.89 -11.41
CA LEU A 75 5.10 15.33 -11.42
C LEU A 75 6.39 16.05 -11.02
N TYR A 76 7.05 15.61 -9.93
CA TYR A 76 8.31 16.19 -9.49
C TYR A 76 9.37 16.18 -10.61
N LEU A 77 9.56 15.03 -11.25
CA LEU A 77 10.50 14.86 -12.34
C LEU A 77 10.14 15.74 -13.55
N SER A 78 8.85 15.85 -13.89
CA SER A 78 8.39 16.73 -14.97
C SER A 78 8.72 18.20 -14.73
N MET A 79 8.64 18.66 -13.47
CA MET A 79 9.02 20.02 -13.10
C MET A 79 10.55 20.20 -13.15
N ARG A 80 11.31 19.18 -12.71
CA ARG A 80 12.79 19.21 -12.72
C ARG A 80 13.38 19.15 -14.13
N MET A 81 12.68 18.57 -15.09
CA MET A 81 13.06 18.63 -16.51
C MET A 81 12.96 20.05 -17.08
N LYS A 82 12.03 20.88 -16.57
CA LYS A 82 11.86 22.28 -16.98
C LYS A 82 12.74 23.23 -16.19
N ASN A 83 12.92 22.96 -14.89
CA ASN A 83 13.74 23.74 -13.98
C ASN A 83 14.52 22.78 -13.04
N PRO A 84 15.78 22.43 -13.37
CA PRO A 84 16.55 21.43 -12.63
C PRO A 84 16.79 21.74 -11.16
N LEU A 85 16.85 23.02 -10.76
CA LEU A 85 17.25 23.45 -9.42
C LEU A 85 18.55 22.76 -8.96
N ASP A 86 18.49 21.97 -7.89
CA ASP A 86 19.61 21.25 -7.26
C ASP A 86 19.65 19.75 -7.61
N VAL A 87 18.86 19.30 -8.58
CA VAL A 87 18.86 17.91 -9.06
C VAL A 87 20.11 17.63 -9.90
N ASN A 88 20.72 16.47 -9.67
CA ASN A 88 21.80 15.94 -10.48
C ASN A 88 21.34 15.79 -11.95
N PRO A 89 22.07 16.34 -12.93
CA PRO A 89 21.64 16.38 -14.32
C PRO A 89 21.62 14.99 -14.99
N TYR A 90 22.23 13.97 -14.40
CA TYR A 90 22.36 12.64 -15.01
C TYR A 90 21.02 12.06 -15.48
N LEU A 91 20.00 12.03 -14.61
CA LEU A 91 18.71 11.42 -14.95
C LEU A 91 17.95 12.27 -16.00
N PRO A 92 17.80 13.61 -15.85
CA PRO A 92 17.25 14.45 -16.91
C PRO A 92 17.94 14.31 -18.27
N THR A 93 19.27 14.29 -18.30
CA THR A 93 20.05 14.10 -19.52
C THR A 93 19.77 12.73 -20.13
N LYS A 94 19.76 11.66 -19.34
CA LYS A 94 19.45 10.31 -19.85
C LYS A 94 18.04 10.18 -20.42
N ILE A 95 17.05 10.81 -19.81
CA ILE A 95 15.68 10.84 -20.37
C ILE A 95 15.67 11.59 -21.70
N THR A 96 16.34 12.73 -21.78
CA THR A 96 16.44 13.53 -23.02
C THR A 96 17.13 12.75 -24.13
N GLU A 97 18.24 12.07 -23.85
CA GLU A 97 18.93 11.18 -24.79
C GLU A 97 18.00 10.08 -25.31
N MET A 98 17.20 9.46 -24.45
CA MET A 98 16.24 8.43 -24.88
C MET A 98 15.11 8.99 -25.74
N LEU A 99 14.63 10.20 -25.45
CA LEU A 99 13.62 10.85 -26.29
C LEU A 99 14.17 11.16 -27.68
N VAL A 100 15.40 11.69 -27.79
CA VAL A 100 16.06 11.93 -29.08
C VAL A 100 16.26 10.62 -29.84
N PHE A 101 16.72 9.56 -29.16
CA PHE A 101 16.85 8.24 -29.76
C PHE A 101 15.52 7.72 -30.32
N LEU A 102 14.42 7.85 -29.56
CA LEU A 102 13.10 7.41 -30.01
C LEU A 102 12.59 8.25 -31.19
N GLU A 103 12.84 9.57 -31.18
CA GLU A 103 12.53 10.48 -32.28
C GLU A 103 13.27 10.10 -33.57
N GLU A 104 14.55 9.76 -33.49
CA GLU A 104 15.35 9.31 -34.64
C GLU A 104 14.90 7.96 -35.22
N LYS A 105 14.36 7.07 -34.38
CA LYS A 105 13.96 5.71 -34.78
C LYS A 105 12.50 5.57 -35.19
N THR A 106 11.69 6.60 -34.95
CA THR A 106 10.25 6.57 -35.20
C THR A 106 9.91 7.54 -36.33
N ALA A 107 9.25 7.05 -37.37
CA ALA A 107 9.00 7.84 -38.59
C ALA A 107 8.09 9.08 -38.36
N THR A 108 7.30 9.10 -37.29
CA THR A 108 6.36 10.19 -36.97
C THR A 108 6.45 10.54 -35.49
N PHE A 109 7.20 11.59 -35.15
CA PHE A 109 7.37 12.05 -33.78
C PHE A 109 6.82 13.48 -33.64
N THR A 110 5.53 13.59 -33.30
CA THR A 110 4.91 14.89 -33.04
C THR A 110 5.24 15.40 -31.63
N ASN A 111 4.98 16.69 -31.36
CA ASN A 111 5.17 17.25 -30.01
C ASN A 111 4.27 16.55 -28.98
N GLU A 112 3.03 16.22 -29.34
CA GLU A 112 2.09 15.49 -28.47
C GLU A 112 2.63 14.10 -28.15
N ARG A 113 3.16 13.39 -29.15
CA ARG A 113 3.79 12.08 -28.95
C ARG A 113 5.02 12.20 -28.06
N ARG A 114 5.84 13.25 -28.23
CA ARG A 114 6.99 13.52 -27.37
C ARG A 114 6.58 13.70 -25.91
N GLU A 115 5.52 14.44 -25.64
CA GLU A 115 4.99 14.62 -24.27
C GLU A 115 4.48 13.31 -23.68
N GLU A 116 3.78 12.49 -24.47
CA GLU A 116 3.31 11.16 -24.05
C GLU A 116 4.49 10.21 -23.74
N CYS A 117 5.49 10.16 -24.62
CA CYS A 117 6.73 9.40 -24.42
C CYS A 117 7.44 9.85 -23.15
N THR A 118 7.55 11.17 -22.95
CA THR A 118 8.19 11.78 -21.77
C THR A 118 7.50 11.32 -20.48
N ARG A 119 6.16 11.41 -20.44
CA ARG A 119 5.36 10.95 -19.29
C ARG A 119 5.54 9.45 -19.03
N THR A 120 5.57 8.65 -20.09
CA THR A 120 5.75 7.20 -19.99
C THR A 120 7.14 6.82 -19.48
N LEU A 121 8.18 7.52 -19.93
CA LEU A 121 9.53 7.35 -19.40
C LEU A 121 9.63 7.76 -17.93
N PHE A 122 8.92 8.80 -17.48
CA PHE A 122 8.90 9.13 -16.06
C PHE A 122 8.27 8.02 -15.20
N GLU A 123 7.18 7.41 -15.67
CA GLU A 123 6.59 6.24 -14.99
C GLU A 123 7.54 5.03 -15.00
N ALA A 124 8.25 4.82 -16.11
CA ALA A 124 9.28 3.79 -16.20
C ALA A 124 10.41 4.03 -15.19
N VAL A 125 10.85 5.27 -14.98
CA VAL A 125 11.85 5.62 -13.95
C VAL A 125 11.30 5.37 -12.55
N LYS A 126 10.06 5.79 -12.26
CA LYS A 126 9.40 5.60 -10.96
C LYS A 126 9.35 4.12 -10.55
N HIS A 127 9.12 3.22 -11.50
CA HIS A 127 9.05 1.79 -11.26
C HIS A 127 10.39 1.06 -11.44
N GLY A 128 11.28 1.62 -12.25
CA GLY A 128 12.59 1.07 -12.62
C GLY A 128 13.71 1.40 -11.64
N VAL A 129 13.56 2.43 -10.80
CA VAL A 129 14.58 2.80 -9.81
C VAL A 129 14.09 2.45 -8.40
N GLU A 130 14.92 1.76 -7.62
CA GLU A 130 14.57 1.40 -6.23
C GLU A 130 14.49 2.63 -5.32
N ASP A 131 15.40 3.59 -5.53
CA ASP A 131 15.47 4.85 -4.79
C ASP A 131 15.65 6.04 -5.75
N PRO A 132 14.57 6.46 -6.43
CA PRO A 132 14.64 7.54 -7.41
C PRO A 132 15.01 8.88 -6.77
N ALA A 133 14.76 9.06 -5.47
CA ALA A 133 15.17 10.23 -4.70
C ALA A 133 16.70 10.36 -4.67
N SER A 134 17.39 9.28 -4.27
CA SER A 134 18.85 9.26 -4.21
C SER A 134 19.48 9.42 -5.60
N LEU A 135 18.88 8.86 -6.64
CA LEU A 135 19.35 9.04 -8.02
C LEU A 135 19.28 10.51 -8.46
N LEU A 136 18.20 11.22 -8.12
CA LEU A 136 18.07 12.65 -8.42
C LEU A 136 19.02 13.51 -7.59
N ALA A 137 19.26 13.17 -6.32
CA ALA A 137 20.12 13.98 -5.46
C ALA A 137 21.61 13.80 -5.79
N TRP A 138 22.01 12.57 -6.10
CA TRP A 138 23.43 12.20 -6.08
C TRP A 138 23.96 11.60 -7.38
N GLY A 139 23.08 11.29 -8.34
CA GLY A 139 23.44 10.52 -9.52
C GLY A 139 23.72 9.04 -9.21
N PRO A 140 24.19 8.26 -10.20
CA PRO A 140 24.32 6.81 -10.07
C PRO A 140 25.38 6.39 -9.04
N GLY A 141 26.49 7.14 -8.91
CA GLY A 141 27.67 6.71 -8.14
C GLY A 141 27.48 6.54 -6.63
N LYS A 142 26.42 7.10 -6.02
CA LYS A 142 26.17 7.00 -4.57
C LYS A 142 25.04 6.06 -4.17
N ILE A 143 24.35 5.43 -5.12
CA ILE A 143 23.19 4.56 -4.82
C ILE A 143 23.62 3.24 -4.15
N SER A 144 24.91 2.89 -4.20
CA SER A 144 25.42 1.61 -3.72
C SER A 144 25.73 1.56 -2.22
N LYS A 145 24.70 1.32 -1.40
CA LYS A 145 24.87 0.45 -0.21
C LYS A 145 24.54 -1.03 -0.49
N TYR A 146 23.90 -1.35 -1.62
CA TYR A 146 23.41 -2.70 -1.95
C TYR A 146 23.76 -3.21 -3.35
N GLY A 147 24.64 -2.52 -4.06
CA GLY A 147 25.10 -2.88 -5.38
C GLY A 147 25.52 -1.62 -6.10
N ARG A 148 26.75 -1.58 -6.62
CA ARG A 148 27.12 -0.56 -7.61
C ARG A 148 26.04 -0.60 -8.69
N PRO A 149 25.53 0.54 -9.19
CA PRO A 149 25.05 0.52 -10.57
C PRO A 149 26.20 -0.16 -11.31
N ASP A 150 25.96 -1.34 -11.88
CA ASP A 150 26.99 -1.99 -12.68
C ASP A 150 27.42 -0.86 -13.64
N ASP A 151 28.68 -0.37 -13.56
CA ASP A 151 29.19 0.76 -14.35
C ASP A 151 29.24 0.41 -15.87
N GLU A 152 28.48 -0.61 -16.27
CA GLU A 152 28.40 -1.28 -17.56
C GLU A 152 26.97 -1.26 -18.14
N ASP A 153 26.04 -0.45 -17.59
CA ASP A 153 24.78 -0.19 -18.29
C ASP A 153 25.11 0.41 -19.66
N THR A 154 24.96 -0.41 -20.70
CA THR A 154 25.24 0.01 -22.07
C THR A 154 24.12 0.92 -22.55
N SER A 155 24.44 1.85 -23.46
CA SER A 155 23.42 2.69 -24.10
C SER A 155 22.26 1.86 -24.65
N GLU A 156 22.54 0.68 -25.20
CA GLU A 156 21.56 -0.26 -25.74
C GLU A 156 20.54 -0.77 -24.71
N GLN A 157 20.95 -1.00 -23.45
CA GLN A 157 20.04 -1.44 -22.40
C GLN A 157 19.02 -0.36 -22.06
N HIS A 158 19.47 0.89 -21.96
CA HIS A 158 18.59 2.03 -21.76
C HIS A 158 17.64 2.22 -22.95
N GLN A 159 18.17 2.16 -24.18
CA GLN A 159 17.39 2.28 -25.41
C GLN A 159 16.31 1.21 -25.51
N LEU A 160 16.64 -0.05 -25.22
CA LEU A 160 15.70 -1.15 -25.27
C LEU A 160 14.62 -1.02 -24.20
N ALA A 161 14.99 -0.69 -22.96
CA ALA A 161 14.04 -0.49 -21.88
C ALA A 161 13.11 0.71 -22.13
N ALA A 162 13.65 1.81 -22.66
CA ALA A 162 12.89 3.01 -23.02
C ALA A 162 11.91 2.74 -24.18
N ALA A 163 12.37 2.10 -25.26
CA ALA A 163 11.52 1.71 -26.38
C ALA A 163 10.41 0.75 -25.94
N ALA A 164 10.73 -0.23 -25.09
CA ALA A 164 9.76 -1.15 -24.53
C ALA A 164 8.74 -0.45 -23.62
N ALA A 165 9.17 0.53 -22.81
CA ALA A 165 8.29 1.31 -21.95
C ALA A 165 7.28 2.15 -22.76
N VAL A 166 7.74 2.81 -23.82
CA VAL A 166 6.91 3.66 -24.70
C VAL A 166 6.02 2.85 -25.65
N GLY A 167 6.38 1.60 -25.92
CA GLY A 167 5.63 0.70 -26.79
C GLY A 167 6.06 0.73 -28.25
N GLU A 168 7.30 1.11 -28.54
CA GLU A 168 7.84 1.16 -29.92
C GLU A 168 8.35 -0.23 -30.36
N TRP A 169 7.42 -1.12 -30.70
CA TRP A 169 7.70 -2.54 -30.95
C TRP A 169 8.63 -2.81 -32.12
N SER A 170 8.62 -1.97 -33.16
CA SER A 170 9.55 -2.08 -34.29
C SER A 170 10.99 -1.86 -33.83
N VAL A 171 11.23 -0.82 -33.02
CA VAL A 171 12.53 -0.49 -32.43
C VAL A 171 12.97 -1.58 -31.46
N VAL A 172 12.06 -2.08 -30.62
CA VAL A 172 12.34 -3.20 -29.70
C VAL A 172 12.81 -4.44 -30.45
N ARG A 173 12.14 -4.83 -31.55
CA ARG A 173 12.56 -5.98 -32.38
C ARG A 173 13.93 -5.77 -32.99
N GLN A 174 14.19 -4.56 -33.51
CA GLN A 174 15.48 -4.21 -34.08
C GLN A 174 16.60 -4.33 -33.03
N LEU A 175 16.39 -3.77 -31.84
CA LEU A 175 17.38 -3.79 -30.75
C LEU A 175 17.62 -5.21 -30.21
N ILE A 176 16.58 -6.03 -30.03
CA ILE A 176 16.72 -7.44 -29.62
C ILE A 176 17.52 -8.23 -30.65
N SER A 177 17.31 -7.95 -31.94
CA SER A 177 18.03 -8.62 -33.03
C SER A 177 19.51 -8.21 -33.09
N GLY A 178 19.84 -6.98 -32.70
CA GLY A 178 21.21 -6.46 -32.69
C GLY A 178 22.01 -6.82 -31.43
N SER A 179 21.35 -6.84 -30.25
CA SER A 179 22.01 -7.04 -28.96
C SER A 179 21.14 -7.88 -28.01
N MET A 180 21.36 -9.19 -28.06
CA MET A 180 20.64 -10.15 -27.21
C MET A 180 20.98 -9.97 -25.72
N GLU A 181 22.18 -9.48 -25.40
CA GLU A 181 22.60 -9.22 -24.02
C GLU A 181 21.82 -8.06 -23.39
N ALA A 182 21.49 -7.03 -24.18
CA ALA A 182 20.69 -5.91 -23.69
C ALA A 182 19.30 -6.34 -23.23
N ALA A 183 18.70 -7.35 -23.87
CA ALA A 183 17.38 -7.88 -23.49
C ALA A 183 17.38 -8.68 -22.17
N LEU A 184 18.54 -9.21 -21.77
CA LEU A 184 18.71 -9.95 -20.51
C LEU A 184 18.91 -9.00 -19.32
N LYS A 185 19.49 -7.83 -19.57
CA LYS A 185 19.86 -6.87 -18.53
C LYS A 185 18.73 -5.90 -18.25
N ARG A 186 18.61 -5.57 -16.97
CA ARG A 186 17.68 -4.56 -16.45
C ARG A 186 18.38 -3.22 -16.53
N SER A 187 17.74 -2.22 -17.16
CA SER A 187 18.22 -0.85 -17.09
C SER A 187 18.15 -0.34 -15.65
N ALA A 188 19.24 0.25 -15.15
CA ALA A 188 19.29 0.87 -13.82
C ALA A 188 18.29 2.04 -13.69
N ILE A 189 17.95 2.68 -14.81
CA ILE A 189 17.06 3.84 -14.86
C ILE A 189 15.63 3.41 -15.21
N PHE A 190 15.47 2.70 -16.32
CA PHE A 190 14.14 2.43 -16.87
C PHE A 190 13.57 1.05 -16.46
N GLY A 191 14.32 0.25 -15.70
CA GLY A 191 13.88 -1.09 -15.28
C GLY A 191 14.04 -2.16 -16.37
N ALA A 192 13.34 -3.29 -16.22
CA ALA A 192 13.50 -4.43 -17.11
C ALA A 192 12.65 -4.31 -18.39
N PRO A 193 13.25 -4.42 -19.60
CA PRO A 193 12.49 -4.37 -20.86
C PRO A 193 11.35 -5.39 -20.94
N LEU A 194 11.58 -6.63 -20.48
CA LEU A 194 10.56 -7.68 -20.45
C LEU A 194 9.34 -7.28 -19.60
N ALA A 195 9.54 -6.55 -18.50
CA ALA A 195 8.44 -6.11 -17.66
C ALA A 195 7.55 -5.09 -18.38
N HIS A 196 8.14 -4.19 -19.17
CA HIS A 196 7.38 -3.22 -19.98
C HIS A 196 6.61 -3.88 -21.11
N ILE A 197 7.25 -4.80 -21.85
CA ILE A 197 6.60 -5.56 -22.92
C ILE A 197 5.37 -6.32 -22.37
N VAL A 198 5.52 -6.90 -21.19
CA VAL A 198 4.43 -7.60 -20.49
C VAL A 198 3.36 -6.63 -19.99
N ALA A 199 3.72 -5.45 -19.49
CA ALA A 199 2.75 -4.43 -19.08
C ALA A 199 1.83 -3.99 -20.24
N HIS A 200 2.38 -3.95 -21.46
CA HIS A 200 1.65 -3.66 -22.70
C HIS A 200 0.90 -4.87 -23.29
N GLY A 201 0.96 -6.05 -22.66
CA GLY A 201 0.21 -7.22 -23.13
C GLY A 201 0.79 -7.90 -24.37
N ASN A 202 2.04 -7.62 -24.75
CA ASN A 202 2.62 -8.15 -25.99
C ASN A 202 3.16 -9.58 -25.79
N LEU A 203 2.30 -10.58 -26.06
CA LEU A 203 2.61 -12.00 -25.92
C LEU A 203 3.75 -12.47 -26.83
N GLU A 204 3.78 -11.97 -28.07
CA GLU A 204 4.75 -12.39 -29.08
C GLU A 204 6.18 -11.96 -28.70
N LEU A 205 6.37 -10.68 -28.36
CA LEU A 205 7.68 -10.19 -27.91
C LEU A 205 8.11 -10.80 -26.57
N SER A 206 7.15 -11.07 -25.68
CA SER A 206 7.44 -11.78 -24.43
C SER A 206 7.97 -13.18 -24.74
N ALA A 207 7.31 -13.93 -25.63
CA ALA A 207 7.75 -15.25 -26.05
C ALA A 207 9.12 -15.21 -26.75
N LEU A 208 9.37 -14.20 -27.59
CA LEU A 208 10.66 -13.98 -28.26
C LEU A 208 11.80 -13.82 -27.23
N ILE A 209 11.65 -12.93 -26.26
CA ILE A 209 12.66 -12.71 -25.21
C ILE A 209 12.86 -13.97 -24.35
N LEU A 210 11.77 -14.63 -23.94
CA LEU A 210 11.87 -15.87 -23.16
C LEU A 210 12.55 -16.99 -23.95
N GLY A 211 12.31 -17.08 -25.26
CA GLY A 211 13.01 -17.99 -26.16
C GLY A 211 14.50 -17.68 -26.20
N HIS A 212 14.89 -16.41 -26.28
CA HIS A 212 16.30 -16.02 -26.20
C HIS A 212 16.93 -16.39 -24.86
N PHE A 213 16.21 -16.25 -23.74
CA PHE A 213 16.72 -16.63 -22.42
C PHE A 213 17.07 -18.13 -22.38
N GLU A 214 16.29 -18.99 -23.05
CA GLU A 214 16.60 -20.43 -23.16
C GLU A 214 17.88 -20.71 -23.97
N HIS A 215 18.21 -19.89 -24.97
CA HIS A 215 19.38 -20.07 -25.84
C HIS A 215 20.68 -19.51 -25.26
N CYS A 216 20.62 -18.41 -24.51
CA CYS A 216 21.81 -17.73 -23.97
C CYS A 216 22.57 -18.56 -22.94
N GLU A 217 21.86 -19.30 -22.07
CA GLU A 217 22.48 -20.05 -20.98
C GLU A 217 23.34 -21.23 -21.45
N PHE A 218 23.19 -21.68 -22.70
CA PHE A 218 24.01 -22.75 -23.27
C PHE A 218 25.40 -22.28 -23.75
N LYS A 219 25.59 -20.99 -24.00
CA LYS A 219 26.77 -20.46 -24.71
C LYS A 219 27.73 -19.62 -23.85
N SER A 220 27.34 -19.28 -22.62
CA SER A 220 27.88 -18.10 -21.96
C SER A 220 29.01 -18.41 -20.95
N GLN A 221 30.04 -17.56 -20.94
CA GLN A 221 31.17 -17.53 -19.98
C GLN A 221 30.76 -17.07 -18.56
N TRP A 222 29.47 -16.94 -18.26
CA TRP A 222 28.98 -16.43 -16.98
C TRP A 222 29.06 -17.50 -15.91
N THR A 223 29.40 -17.11 -14.69
CA THR A 223 29.22 -18.02 -13.55
C THR A 223 27.72 -18.33 -13.42
N PRO A 224 27.32 -19.61 -13.36
CA PRO A 224 25.91 -20.01 -13.38
C PRO A 224 25.01 -19.27 -12.38
N GLY A 225 25.57 -18.81 -11.25
CA GLY A 225 24.83 -18.06 -10.24
C GLY A 225 24.43 -16.62 -10.63
N THR A 226 25.24 -15.90 -11.40
CA THR A 226 25.00 -14.46 -11.68
C THR A 226 23.93 -14.27 -12.75
N LEU A 227 24.03 -15.00 -13.86
CA LEU A 227 23.03 -14.96 -14.93
C LEU A 227 21.67 -15.42 -14.41
N THR A 228 21.63 -16.51 -13.64
CA THR A 228 20.41 -17.01 -12.98
C THR A 228 19.75 -15.92 -12.14
N LYS A 229 20.52 -15.17 -11.32
CA LYS A 229 19.97 -14.08 -10.48
C LYS A 229 19.38 -12.94 -11.33
N LYS A 230 20.08 -12.52 -12.39
CA LYS A 230 19.61 -11.43 -13.27
C LYS A 230 18.31 -11.84 -13.99
N VAL A 231 18.27 -13.04 -14.57
CA VAL A 231 17.06 -13.56 -15.25
C VAL A 231 15.91 -13.78 -14.26
N MET A 232 16.17 -14.29 -13.06
CA MET A 232 15.14 -14.45 -12.01
C MET A 232 14.54 -13.11 -11.59
N ARG A 233 15.37 -12.05 -11.46
CA ARG A 233 14.89 -10.71 -11.14
C ARG A 233 14.03 -10.14 -12.27
N THR A 234 14.53 -10.15 -13.51
CA THR A 234 13.82 -9.64 -14.69
C THR A 234 12.47 -10.34 -14.88
N THR A 235 12.43 -11.67 -14.75
CA THR A 235 11.18 -12.43 -14.86
C THR A 235 10.24 -12.20 -13.67
N ALA A 236 10.76 -11.94 -12.47
CA ALA A 236 9.93 -11.57 -11.33
C ALA A 236 9.28 -10.18 -11.48
N GLU A 237 10.01 -9.22 -12.04
CA GLU A 237 9.48 -7.90 -12.40
C GLU A 237 8.39 -8.04 -13.49
N ALA A 238 8.62 -8.88 -14.50
CA ALA A 238 7.64 -9.18 -15.54
C ALA A 238 6.36 -9.84 -15.01
N ILE A 239 6.47 -10.83 -14.10
CA ILE A 239 5.29 -11.43 -13.44
C ILE A 239 4.52 -10.36 -12.66
N THR A 240 5.22 -9.45 -11.98
CA THR A 240 4.58 -8.34 -11.25
C THR A 240 3.83 -7.42 -12.21
N ALA A 241 4.42 -7.10 -13.37
CA ALA A 241 3.76 -6.32 -14.41
C ALA A 241 2.53 -7.04 -14.98
N ALA A 242 2.60 -8.34 -15.27
CA ALA A 242 1.46 -9.13 -15.74
C ALA A 242 0.27 -9.07 -14.76
N ILE A 243 0.56 -9.19 -13.46
CA ILE A 243 -0.46 -9.09 -12.41
C ILE A 243 -1.04 -7.67 -12.37
N ARG A 244 -0.19 -6.65 -12.27
CA ARG A 244 -0.60 -5.24 -12.17
C ARG A 244 -1.49 -4.80 -13.34
N HIS A 245 -1.12 -5.17 -14.55
CA HIS A 245 -1.84 -4.82 -15.77
C HIS A 245 -2.91 -5.87 -16.17
N ARG A 246 -3.17 -6.85 -15.32
CA ARG A 246 -4.22 -7.86 -15.46
C ARG A 246 -4.11 -8.73 -16.72
N HIS A 247 -2.89 -9.07 -17.13
CA HIS A 247 -2.60 -9.98 -18.25
C HIS A 247 -2.46 -11.44 -17.79
N MET A 248 -3.59 -12.15 -17.65
CA MET A 248 -3.62 -13.52 -17.10
C MET A 248 -2.88 -14.56 -17.96
N GLU A 249 -2.95 -14.43 -19.29
CA GLU A 249 -2.26 -15.35 -20.21
C GLU A 249 -0.74 -15.21 -20.07
N LEU A 250 -0.23 -13.97 -20.12
CA LEU A 250 1.19 -13.67 -19.88
C LEU A 250 1.66 -14.13 -18.50
N LEU A 251 0.85 -13.92 -17.45
CA LEU A 251 1.14 -14.44 -16.13
C LEU A 251 1.32 -15.96 -16.18
N THR A 252 0.38 -16.68 -16.79
CA THR A 252 0.44 -18.15 -16.90
C THR A 252 1.68 -18.60 -17.67
N SER A 253 1.99 -17.98 -18.81
CA SER A 253 3.15 -18.30 -19.63
C SER A 253 4.47 -18.04 -18.90
N LEU A 254 4.62 -16.88 -18.25
CA LEU A 254 5.82 -16.52 -17.49
C LEU A 254 6.05 -17.50 -16.33
N VAL A 255 4.99 -17.90 -15.64
CA VAL A 255 5.04 -18.82 -14.50
C VAL A 255 5.40 -20.23 -14.94
N GLN A 256 4.80 -20.72 -16.02
CA GLN A 256 5.13 -22.02 -16.60
C GLN A 256 6.58 -22.06 -17.07
N TRP A 257 7.02 -21.03 -17.79
CA TRP A 257 8.40 -20.87 -18.23
C TRP A 257 9.36 -20.89 -17.03
N ARG A 258 9.03 -20.12 -16.00
CA ARG A 258 9.85 -20.03 -14.79
C ARG A 258 9.92 -21.35 -14.02
N LYS A 259 8.79 -22.06 -13.89
CA LYS A 259 8.71 -23.38 -13.26
C LYS A 259 9.54 -24.41 -14.01
N LYS A 260 9.46 -24.41 -15.35
CA LYS A 260 10.27 -25.27 -16.23
C LYS A 260 11.76 -25.00 -16.04
N ARG A 261 12.16 -23.74 -15.89
CA ARG A 261 13.58 -23.35 -15.85
C ARG A 261 14.23 -23.46 -14.49
N PHE A 262 13.67 -22.83 -13.46
CA PHE A 262 14.32 -22.68 -12.15
C PHE A 262 13.75 -23.61 -11.08
N GLY A 263 12.73 -24.40 -11.43
CA GLY A 263 11.92 -25.10 -10.45
C GLY A 263 11.15 -24.12 -9.56
N VAL A 264 10.84 -24.54 -8.33
CA VAL A 264 9.83 -23.86 -7.52
C VAL A 264 10.33 -23.51 -6.12
N ARG A 265 11.01 -22.37 -5.95
CA ARG A 265 11.74 -22.09 -4.70
C ARG A 265 11.84 -20.62 -4.25
N GLU A 266 11.01 -19.69 -4.73
CA GLU A 266 11.19 -18.28 -4.38
C GLU A 266 10.10 -17.71 -3.46
N LYS A 267 10.50 -17.29 -2.25
CA LYS A 267 9.59 -16.66 -1.29
C LYS A 267 9.50 -15.14 -1.43
N LEU A 268 10.62 -14.49 -1.74
CA LEU A 268 10.72 -13.03 -1.71
C LEU A 268 9.74 -12.39 -2.70
N HIS A 269 9.85 -12.73 -3.99
CA HIS A 269 8.97 -12.19 -5.02
C HIS A 269 7.54 -12.73 -4.92
N TYR A 270 7.34 -13.97 -4.43
CA TYR A 270 6.00 -14.51 -4.18
C TYR A 270 5.14 -13.60 -3.30
N ASN A 271 5.71 -13.06 -2.21
CA ASN A 271 4.96 -12.14 -1.34
C ASN A 271 4.60 -10.84 -2.08
N ALA A 272 5.51 -10.32 -2.92
CA ALA A 272 5.22 -9.15 -3.75
C ALA A 272 4.11 -9.43 -4.77
N TRP A 273 4.16 -10.58 -5.46
CA TRP A 273 3.13 -10.99 -6.41
C TRP A 273 1.77 -11.19 -5.75
N LEU A 274 1.73 -11.81 -4.57
CA LEU A 274 0.47 -12.03 -3.87
C LEU A 274 -0.15 -10.69 -3.42
N ARG A 275 0.68 -9.76 -2.92
CA ARG A 275 0.22 -8.41 -2.60
C ARG A 275 -0.34 -7.70 -3.83
N GLU A 276 0.35 -7.78 -4.97
CA GLU A 276 -0.12 -7.14 -6.20
C GLU A 276 -1.41 -7.79 -6.72
N ALA A 277 -1.51 -9.12 -6.65
CA ALA A 277 -2.71 -9.86 -7.04
C ALA A 277 -3.92 -9.52 -6.19
N ILE A 278 -3.72 -9.21 -4.90
CA ILE A 278 -4.81 -8.74 -4.03
C ILE A 278 -5.27 -7.34 -4.45
N ARG A 279 -4.32 -6.45 -4.80
CA ARG A 279 -4.62 -5.08 -5.24
C ARG A 279 -5.33 -5.00 -6.58
N THR A 280 -5.21 -6.02 -7.43
CA THR A 280 -6.02 -6.05 -8.66
C THR A 280 -7.51 -6.14 -8.34
N GLY A 281 -7.89 -6.67 -7.16
CA GLY A 281 -9.27 -6.93 -6.81
C GLY A 281 -9.90 -8.10 -7.58
N ASP A 282 -9.11 -8.85 -8.36
CA ASP A 282 -9.58 -10.00 -9.14
C ASP A 282 -9.18 -11.32 -8.44
N PRO A 283 -10.14 -12.10 -7.93
CA PRO A 283 -9.86 -13.38 -7.27
C PRO A 283 -9.16 -14.40 -8.17
N LYS A 284 -9.21 -14.29 -9.50
CA LYS A 284 -8.51 -15.21 -10.41
C LYS A 284 -6.99 -15.07 -10.27
N PHE A 285 -6.48 -13.84 -10.16
CA PHE A 285 -5.05 -13.58 -9.97
C PHE A 285 -4.56 -14.09 -8.63
N VAL A 286 -5.34 -13.87 -7.57
CA VAL A 286 -5.03 -14.39 -6.22
C VAL A 286 -4.97 -15.92 -6.25
N LYS A 287 -5.98 -16.58 -6.82
CA LYS A 287 -5.99 -18.04 -6.98
C LYS A 287 -4.78 -18.55 -7.75
N HIS A 288 -4.44 -17.88 -8.86
CA HIS A 288 -3.30 -18.25 -9.68
C HIS A 288 -1.99 -18.14 -8.91
N VAL A 289 -1.73 -17.01 -8.23
CA VAL A 289 -0.52 -16.80 -7.41
C VAL A 289 -0.48 -17.76 -6.22
N LEU A 290 -1.59 -18.01 -5.53
CA LEU A 290 -1.66 -18.99 -4.45
C LEU A 290 -1.37 -20.42 -4.91
N GLY A 291 -1.54 -20.72 -6.20
CA GLY A 291 -1.20 -22.02 -6.80
C GLY A 291 0.31 -22.28 -6.89
N PHE A 292 1.16 -21.27 -6.68
CA PHE A 292 2.61 -21.42 -6.80
C PHE A 292 3.15 -22.22 -5.63
N THR A 293 3.89 -23.30 -5.90
CA THR A 293 4.64 -23.99 -4.85
C THR A 293 5.67 -23.00 -4.26
N ILE A 294 5.87 -23.04 -2.94
CA ILE A 294 6.86 -22.22 -2.24
C ILE A 294 7.49 -23.09 -1.16
N LEU A 295 8.76 -22.87 -0.85
CA LEU A 295 9.47 -23.67 0.16
C LEU A 295 9.08 -23.29 1.59
N SER A 296 8.74 -22.02 1.82
CA SER A 296 8.56 -21.50 3.18
C SER A 296 7.11 -21.15 3.50
N LYS A 297 6.72 -21.56 4.71
CA LYS A 297 5.49 -21.12 5.39
C LYS A 297 5.80 -19.86 6.23
N PRO A 298 4.80 -19.01 6.53
CA PRO A 298 3.40 -19.11 6.11
C PRO A 298 3.20 -18.66 4.65
N ARG A 299 2.22 -19.24 3.95
CA ARG A 299 1.92 -18.90 2.54
C ARG A 299 1.26 -17.53 2.39
N VAL A 300 0.43 -17.16 3.35
CA VAL A 300 -0.21 -15.84 3.38
C VAL A 300 0.34 -15.10 4.60
N LEU A 301 0.81 -13.86 4.38
CA LEU A 301 1.29 -12.99 5.44
C LEU A 301 0.16 -12.13 6.00
N LYS A 302 0.46 -11.46 7.11
CA LYS A 302 -0.51 -10.61 7.78
C LYS A 302 -1.00 -9.47 6.93
N GLU A 303 -0.05 -8.83 6.28
CA GLU A 303 -0.23 -7.67 5.44
C GLU A 303 -1.09 -8.00 4.21
N HIS A 304 -1.02 -9.24 3.69
CA HIS A 304 -1.86 -9.67 2.57
C HIS A 304 -3.34 -9.72 2.97
N PHE A 305 -3.64 -10.29 4.13
CA PHE A 305 -5.02 -10.38 4.60
C PHE A 305 -5.58 -9.02 5.02
N GLU A 306 -4.76 -8.18 5.66
CA GLU A 306 -5.14 -6.81 6.00
C GLU A 306 -5.52 -6.00 4.74
N GLU A 307 -4.71 -6.09 3.69
CA GLU A 307 -4.99 -5.43 2.40
C GLU A 307 -6.30 -5.96 1.79
N ALA A 308 -6.51 -7.29 1.79
CA ALA A 308 -7.74 -7.88 1.27
C ALA A 308 -8.98 -7.44 2.05
N CYS A 309 -8.87 -7.33 3.39
CA CYS A 309 -9.95 -6.79 4.22
C CYS A 309 -10.23 -5.33 3.91
N LEU A 310 -9.17 -4.51 3.76
CA LEU A 310 -9.29 -3.09 3.45
C LEU A 310 -9.98 -2.84 2.10
N LEU A 311 -9.71 -3.69 1.11
CA LEU A 311 -10.36 -3.64 -0.21
C LEU A 311 -11.82 -4.14 -0.19
N GLY A 312 -12.24 -4.82 0.87
CA GLY A 312 -13.61 -5.33 1.03
C GLY A 312 -13.97 -6.51 0.12
N ASN A 313 -13.00 -7.11 -0.59
CA ASN A 313 -13.29 -8.19 -1.54
C ASN A 313 -13.44 -9.55 -0.82
N VAL A 314 -14.70 -9.98 -0.65
CA VAL A 314 -15.07 -11.22 0.05
C VAL A 314 -14.48 -12.47 -0.59
N ASP A 315 -14.44 -12.56 -1.92
CA ASP A 315 -13.94 -13.75 -2.61
C ASP A 315 -12.43 -13.90 -2.42
N ILE A 316 -11.68 -12.80 -2.46
CA ILE A 316 -10.24 -12.80 -2.13
C ILE A 316 -10.04 -13.25 -0.68
N VAL A 317 -10.81 -12.70 0.27
CA VAL A 317 -10.73 -13.10 1.68
C VAL A 317 -10.99 -14.61 1.84
N LYS A 318 -12.05 -15.14 1.21
CA LYS A 318 -12.35 -16.58 1.21
C LYS A 318 -11.20 -17.41 0.63
N GLN A 319 -10.57 -16.97 -0.44
CA GLN A 319 -9.41 -17.67 -1.03
C GLN A 319 -8.16 -17.66 -0.13
N LEU A 320 -7.90 -16.55 0.54
CA LEU A 320 -6.78 -16.41 1.46
C LEU A 320 -6.96 -17.29 2.71
N ILE A 321 -8.20 -17.52 3.13
CA ILE A 321 -8.55 -18.39 4.26
C ILE A 321 -8.56 -19.87 3.85
N GLY A 322 -9.12 -20.17 2.67
CA GLY A 322 -9.33 -21.54 2.19
C GLY A 322 -8.07 -22.40 2.13
N ASP A 323 -8.23 -23.71 2.32
CA ASP A 323 -7.17 -24.75 2.41
C ASP A 323 -6.17 -24.59 3.58
N GLY A 324 -6.58 -23.97 4.69
CA GLY A 324 -5.71 -23.82 5.87
C GLY A 324 -4.51 -22.91 5.62
N LYS A 325 -4.61 -22.02 4.62
CA LYS A 325 -3.56 -21.05 4.25
C LYS A 325 -3.36 -19.99 5.33
N ILE A 326 -4.42 -19.67 6.07
CA ILE A 326 -4.40 -18.82 7.26
C ILE A 326 -4.94 -19.62 8.45
N PRO A 327 -4.22 -19.69 9.58
CA PRO A 327 -4.82 -20.20 10.81
C PRO A 327 -5.90 -19.23 11.29
N LEU A 328 -7.14 -19.73 11.39
CA LEU A 328 -8.29 -18.98 11.92
C LEU A 328 -8.37 -19.00 13.45
N ALA A 329 -7.73 -19.98 14.07
CA ALA A 329 -7.59 -20.10 15.52
C ALA A 329 -6.25 -19.50 16.01
N PRO A 330 -6.17 -19.05 17.27
CA PRO A 330 -4.93 -18.52 17.83
C PRO A 330 -3.79 -19.54 17.76
N GLY A 331 -2.70 -19.16 17.10
CA GLY A 331 -1.42 -19.82 17.27
C GLY A 331 -0.74 -19.31 18.54
N ILE A 332 -0.24 -20.22 19.38
CA ILE A 332 0.41 -19.96 20.68
C ILE A 332 1.52 -18.88 20.61
N LYS A 333 2.09 -18.61 19.43
CA LYS A 333 3.30 -17.78 19.25
C LYS A 333 3.08 -16.36 18.72
N SER A 334 1.86 -15.93 18.39
CA SER A 334 1.62 -14.54 17.95
C SER A 334 0.31 -13.99 18.47
N LYS A 335 0.39 -13.23 19.59
CA LYS A 335 -0.72 -12.45 20.14
C LYS A 335 -1.30 -11.41 19.16
N LEU A 336 -0.66 -11.18 18.01
CA LEU A 336 -0.91 -10.07 17.07
C LEU A 336 -1.60 -10.48 15.75
N TRP A 337 -1.98 -11.75 15.61
CA TRP A 337 -2.60 -12.27 14.40
C TRP A 337 -3.95 -12.93 14.70
N TRP A 338 -5.02 -12.19 14.41
CA TRP A 338 -6.40 -12.64 14.52
C TRP A 338 -7.15 -12.20 13.26
N PRO A 339 -7.47 -13.12 12.33
CA PRO A 339 -8.16 -12.76 11.08
C PRO A 339 -9.46 -11.98 11.32
N LEU A 340 -10.25 -12.39 12.32
CA LEU A 340 -11.50 -11.70 12.66
C LEU A 340 -11.28 -10.27 13.18
N TYR A 341 -10.23 -10.03 13.98
CA TYR A 341 -9.85 -8.69 14.42
C TYR A 341 -9.60 -7.76 13.24
N TRP A 342 -8.85 -8.22 12.22
CA TRP A 342 -8.54 -7.41 11.04
C TRP A 342 -9.73 -7.22 10.12
N ALA A 343 -10.58 -8.24 9.96
CA ALA A 343 -11.84 -8.12 9.23
C ALA A 343 -12.74 -7.04 9.84
N VAL A 344 -12.87 -7.01 11.16
CA VAL A 344 -13.65 -5.97 11.86
C VAL A 344 -12.98 -4.59 11.78
N ARG A 345 -11.65 -4.55 11.94
CA ARG A 345 -10.91 -3.29 11.98
C ARG A 345 -10.78 -2.63 10.61
N ARG A 346 -10.76 -3.38 9.51
CA ARG A 346 -10.44 -2.89 8.17
C ARG A 346 -11.50 -3.19 7.11
N GLY A 347 -12.30 -4.24 7.29
CA GLY A 347 -13.29 -4.67 6.31
C GLY A 347 -14.72 -4.24 6.66
N GLY A 348 -15.65 -4.65 5.80
CA GLY A 348 -17.09 -4.47 5.97
C GLY A 348 -17.78 -5.68 6.62
N SER A 349 -19.09 -5.57 6.84
CA SER A 349 -19.95 -6.63 7.40
C SER A 349 -19.84 -7.94 6.63
N GLU A 350 -19.75 -7.89 5.30
CA GLU A 350 -19.65 -9.07 4.44
C GLU A 350 -18.32 -9.82 4.63
N VAL A 351 -17.22 -9.09 4.80
CA VAL A 351 -15.90 -9.66 5.09
C VAL A 351 -15.91 -10.31 6.48
N ILE A 352 -16.50 -9.66 7.48
CA ILE A 352 -16.66 -10.22 8.83
C ILE A 352 -17.47 -11.52 8.78
N ALA A 353 -18.60 -11.51 8.06
CA ALA A 353 -19.44 -12.69 7.87
C ALA A 353 -18.67 -13.85 7.22
N ALA A 354 -17.90 -13.57 6.17
CA ALA A 354 -17.11 -14.59 5.48
C ALA A 354 -16.03 -15.21 6.38
N VAL A 355 -15.39 -14.42 7.26
CA VAL A 355 -14.42 -14.95 8.22
C VAL A 355 -15.09 -15.82 9.29
N LEU A 356 -16.27 -15.42 9.76
CA LEU A 356 -17.05 -16.20 10.73
C LEU A 356 -17.53 -17.53 10.12
N GLU A 357 -18.05 -17.50 8.89
CA GLU A 357 -18.49 -18.68 8.14
C GLU A 357 -17.35 -19.67 7.86
N ALA A 358 -16.12 -19.17 7.73
CA ALA A 358 -14.95 -20.02 7.54
C ALA A 358 -14.46 -20.69 8.84
N GLY A 359 -15.08 -20.43 10.00
CA GLY A 359 -14.69 -20.99 11.30
C GLY A 359 -13.84 -20.06 12.17
N GLY A 360 -13.85 -18.75 11.90
CA GLY A 360 -13.19 -17.72 12.73
C GLY A 360 -13.91 -17.41 14.05
N ASN A 361 -14.85 -18.24 14.48
CA ASN A 361 -15.80 -18.03 15.59
C ASN A 361 -15.30 -18.52 16.96
N ALA A 362 -14.00 -18.84 17.10
CA ALA A 362 -13.43 -19.18 18.40
C ALA A 362 -13.70 -18.05 19.43
N PRO A 363 -14.06 -18.34 20.70
CA PRO A 363 -14.46 -17.32 21.67
C PRO A 363 -13.44 -16.17 21.82
N ASP A 364 -12.15 -16.49 21.89
CA ASP A 364 -11.09 -15.47 21.97
C ASP A 364 -11.00 -14.62 20.69
N SER A 365 -11.27 -15.21 19.53
CA SER A 365 -11.30 -14.51 18.24
C SER A 365 -12.45 -13.53 18.19
N VAL A 366 -13.65 -13.96 18.62
CA VAL A 366 -14.83 -13.10 18.67
C VAL A 366 -14.66 -11.98 19.70
N SER A 367 -14.11 -12.29 20.88
CA SER A 367 -13.77 -11.31 21.92
C SER A 367 -12.86 -10.19 21.37
N ARG A 368 -11.77 -10.55 20.68
CA ARG A 368 -10.91 -9.58 19.98
C ARG A 368 -11.63 -8.83 18.87
N GLY A 369 -12.52 -9.49 18.14
CA GLY A 369 -13.40 -8.86 17.17
C GLY A 369 -14.27 -7.77 17.80
N ILE A 370 -14.86 -8.02 18.97
CA ILE A 370 -15.68 -7.06 19.71
C ILE A 370 -14.82 -5.86 20.15
N GLU A 371 -13.61 -6.09 20.68
CA GLU A 371 -12.66 -5.00 21.01
C GLU A 371 -12.41 -4.09 19.79
N ALA A 372 -12.11 -4.68 18.63
CA ALA A 372 -11.90 -3.93 17.38
C ALA A 372 -13.16 -3.15 16.94
N ALA A 373 -14.34 -3.73 17.11
CA ALA A 373 -15.60 -3.07 16.76
C ALA A 373 -15.87 -1.85 17.67
N ILE A 374 -15.55 -1.95 18.97
CA ILE A 374 -15.66 -0.84 19.92
C ILE A 374 -14.68 0.28 19.54
N GLU A 375 -13.41 -0.04 19.25
CA GLU A 375 -12.40 0.93 18.79
C GLU A 375 -12.86 1.69 17.55
N ARG A 376 -13.55 1.00 16.62
CA ARG A 376 -14.10 1.56 15.39
C ARG A 376 -15.48 2.20 15.54
N ARG A 377 -16.12 2.09 16.71
CA ARG A 377 -17.51 2.51 16.95
C ARG A 377 -18.50 1.88 15.97
N ASN A 378 -18.27 0.63 15.59
CA ASN A 378 -19.05 -0.09 14.59
C ASN A 378 -20.10 -0.99 15.25
N GLY A 379 -21.32 -0.47 15.43
CA GLY A 379 -22.42 -1.23 16.04
C GLY A 379 -22.88 -2.43 15.21
N THR A 380 -22.88 -2.33 13.88
CA THR A 380 -23.26 -3.41 12.97
C THR A 380 -22.30 -4.60 13.08
N ALA A 381 -20.99 -4.33 13.19
CA ALA A 381 -20.01 -5.39 13.43
C ALA A 381 -20.26 -6.11 14.76
N ILE A 382 -20.65 -5.38 15.82
CA ILE A 382 -20.99 -5.99 17.11
C ILE A 382 -22.20 -6.90 16.98
N GLN A 383 -23.29 -6.41 16.38
CA GLN A 383 -24.49 -7.24 16.16
C GLN A 383 -24.14 -8.53 15.40
N LEU A 384 -23.42 -8.42 14.29
CA LEU A 384 -23.01 -9.57 13.49
C LEU A 384 -22.13 -10.57 14.27
N LEU A 385 -21.19 -10.07 15.09
CA LEU A 385 -20.34 -10.90 15.93
C LEU A 385 -21.11 -11.63 17.03
N LEU A 386 -22.14 -11.00 17.60
CA LEU A 386 -22.99 -11.58 18.63
C LEU A 386 -23.96 -12.62 18.04
N GLU A 387 -24.53 -12.34 16.87
CA GLU A 387 -25.46 -13.22 16.16
C GLU A 387 -24.76 -14.49 15.64
N LYS A 388 -23.59 -14.35 15.00
CA LYS A 388 -22.86 -15.46 14.36
C LYS A 388 -21.77 -16.07 15.25
N GLY A 389 -21.44 -15.45 16.37
CA GLY A 389 -20.57 -16.01 17.40
C GLY A 389 -21.31 -17.10 18.17
N THR A 390 -21.23 -18.34 17.70
CA THR A 390 -21.99 -19.45 18.29
C THR A 390 -21.40 -19.91 19.62
N GLY A 391 -22.21 -19.88 20.68
CA GLY A 391 -21.91 -20.48 21.99
C GLY A 391 -23.03 -20.24 23.02
N THR A 392 -23.22 -21.17 23.96
CA THR A 392 -24.19 -21.05 25.07
C THR A 392 -23.76 -20.04 26.14
N LYS A 393 -22.48 -19.64 26.14
CA LYS A 393 -21.94 -18.62 27.05
C LYS A 393 -21.93 -17.26 26.37
N SER A 394 -22.11 -16.19 27.15
CA SER A 394 -21.93 -14.82 26.68
C SER A 394 -20.54 -14.63 26.07
N LEU A 395 -20.49 -14.12 24.84
CA LEU A 395 -19.26 -13.72 24.16
C LEU A 395 -18.84 -12.29 24.51
N ALA A 396 -19.79 -11.49 24.99
CA ALA A 396 -19.53 -10.20 25.62
C ALA A 396 -19.06 -10.40 27.08
N SER A 397 -18.19 -9.50 27.55
CA SER A 397 -17.62 -9.53 28.89
C SER A 397 -17.78 -8.17 29.54
N TYR A 398 -17.66 -8.10 30.87
CA TYR A 398 -17.61 -6.80 31.58
C TYR A 398 -16.47 -5.91 31.10
N GLU A 399 -15.38 -6.49 30.59
CA GLU A 399 -14.29 -5.72 29.99
C GLU A 399 -14.76 -5.00 28.71
N HIS A 400 -15.55 -5.67 27.86
CA HIS A 400 -16.15 -5.03 26.69
C HIS A 400 -17.09 -3.87 27.07
N LEU A 401 -17.89 -4.03 28.13
CA LEU A 401 -18.71 -2.94 28.67
C LEU A 401 -17.87 -1.77 29.18
N ARG A 402 -16.75 -2.06 29.86
CA ARG A 402 -15.80 -1.04 30.34
C ARG A 402 -15.20 -0.27 29.18
N LEU A 403 -14.76 -0.97 28.12
CA LEU A 403 -14.23 -0.36 26.90
C LEU A 403 -15.27 0.53 26.20
N ALA A 404 -16.50 0.05 26.02
CA ALA A 404 -17.58 0.83 25.41
C ALA A 404 -17.94 2.09 26.22
N ARG A 405 -17.94 1.97 27.56
CA ARG A 405 -18.14 3.10 28.47
C ARG A 405 -17.01 4.14 28.38
N ASN A 406 -15.76 3.69 28.38
CA ASN A 406 -14.60 4.57 28.23
C ASN A 406 -14.58 5.28 26.87
N ALA A 407 -15.05 4.60 25.81
CA ALA A 407 -15.24 5.16 24.49
C ALA A 407 -16.43 6.13 24.39
N LYS A 408 -17.22 6.28 25.46
CA LYS A 408 -18.46 7.08 25.55
C LYS A 408 -19.50 6.68 24.48
N ASN A 409 -19.60 5.39 24.16
CA ASN A 409 -20.51 4.88 23.13
C ASN A 409 -21.72 4.15 23.76
N GLU A 410 -22.78 4.91 24.03
CA GLU A 410 -24.01 4.42 24.66
C GLU A 410 -24.74 3.34 23.83
N PRO A 411 -24.93 3.49 22.50
CA PRO A 411 -25.54 2.44 21.67
C PRO A 411 -24.81 1.09 21.76
N ILE A 412 -23.47 1.09 21.64
CA ILE A 412 -22.68 -0.13 21.73
C ILE A 412 -22.74 -0.73 23.13
N TYR A 413 -22.70 0.10 24.16
CA TYR A 413 -22.81 -0.37 25.54
C TYR A 413 -24.14 -1.10 25.79
N GLU A 414 -25.26 -0.53 25.33
CA GLU A 414 -26.57 -1.16 25.52
C GLU A 414 -26.71 -2.45 24.71
N LEU A 415 -26.14 -2.54 23.50
CA LEU A 415 -26.09 -3.80 22.73
C LEU A 415 -25.36 -4.91 23.50
N LEU A 416 -24.16 -4.62 24.01
CA LEU A 416 -23.37 -5.59 24.79
C LEU A 416 -24.06 -5.96 26.11
N ARG A 417 -24.75 -5.00 26.73
CA ARG A 417 -25.49 -5.20 27.97
C ARG A 417 -26.70 -6.11 27.78
N GLN A 418 -27.44 -5.94 26.68
CA GLN A 418 -28.58 -6.79 26.34
C GLN A 418 -28.13 -8.24 26.14
N GLU A 419 -27.03 -8.46 25.43
CA GLU A 419 -26.44 -9.78 25.23
C GLU A 419 -26.08 -10.48 26.55
N ILE A 420 -25.34 -9.79 27.44
CA ILE A 420 -24.94 -10.37 28.73
C ILE A 420 -26.18 -10.75 29.54
N ARG A 421 -27.16 -9.84 29.66
CA ARG A 421 -28.41 -10.10 30.39
C ARG A 421 -29.18 -11.31 29.83
N SER A 422 -29.22 -11.44 28.50
CA SER A 422 -29.94 -12.54 27.85
C SER A 422 -29.31 -13.91 28.06
N LYS A 423 -27.99 -13.98 28.34
CA LYS A 423 -27.23 -15.23 28.44
C LYS A 423 -26.73 -15.59 29.84
N THR A 424 -26.66 -14.64 30.77
CA THR A 424 -26.13 -14.88 32.13
C THR A 424 -27.11 -14.58 33.25
N GLU A 425 -28.31 -14.05 32.96
CA GLU A 425 -29.31 -13.58 33.95
C GLU A 425 -28.77 -12.52 34.95
N GLU A 426 -27.58 -11.98 34.72
CA GLU A 426 -26.94 -11.01 35.61
C GLU A 426 -27.52 -9.59 35.45
N ASP A 427 -27.73 -8.88 36.58
CA ASP A 427 -28.13 -7.48 36.53
C ASP A 427 -26.94 -6.55 36.21
N VAL A 428 -26.76 -6.29 34.92
CA VAL A 428 -25.75 -5.35 34.43
C VAL A 428 -26.24 -3.89 34.57
N PRO A 429 -25.45 -2.97 35.20
CA PRO A 429 -25.81 -1.56 35.35
C PRO A 429 -26.06 -0.83 34.01
N PRO A 430 -26.97 0.16 33.96
CA PRO A 430 -27.19 0.98 32.78
C PRO A 430 -26.00 1.89 32.45
N PHE A 431 -25.89 2.37 31.20
CA PHE A 431 -24.80 3.25 30.76
C PHE A 431 -24.67 4.50 31.65
N LYS A 432 -25.78 5.21 31.87
CA LYS A 432 -25.88 6.35 32.79
C LYS A 432 -26.40 5.83 34.13
N LYS A 433 -25.69 6.12 35.23
CA LYS A 433 -26.25 5.88 36.57
C LYS A 433 -27.58 6.65 36.67
N PRO A 434 -28.67 6.03 37.15
CA PRO A 434 -29.89 6.79 37.44
C PRO A 434 -29.50 7.93 38.39
N LYS A 435 -29.89 9.17 38.05
CA LYS A 435 -29.75 10.29 38.98
C LYS A 435 -30.52 9.88 40.22
N ALA A 436 -29.82 9.54 41.30
CA ALA A 436 -30.46 9.27 42.57
C ALA A 436 -31.37 10.46 42.85
N LYS A 437 -32.70 10.22 42.90
CA LYS A 437 -33.64 11.22 43.39
C LYS A 437 -33.08 11.64 44.74
N ARG A 438 -32.60 12.89 44.84
CA ARG A 438 -32.29 13.52 46.12
C ARG A 438 -33.59 13.42 46.92
N ALA A 439 -33.69 12.42 47.79
CA ALA A 439 -34.77 12.36 48.76
C ALA A 439 -34.67 13.65 49.56
N SER A 440 -35.65 14.52 49.39
CA SER A 440 -35.84 15.74 50.15
C SER A 440 -35.85 15.36 51.63
N ARG A 441 -34.74 15.65 52.31
CA ARG A 441 -34.64 15.62 53.76
C ARG A 441 -35.49 16.76 54.29
N GLN A 442 -36.81 16.55 54.34
CA GLN A 442 -37.75 17.43 55.01
C GLN A 442 -37.57 17.17 56.51
N LYS A 443 -36.66 17.94 57.13
CA LYS A 443 -36.58 18.07 58.58
C LYS A 443 -37.93 18.64 59.05
N LYS A 444 -38.77 17.77 59.62
CA LYS A 444 -39.81 18.20 60.56
C LYS A 444 -39.11 18.83 61.76
N THR A 445 -39.20 20.15 61.86
CA THR A 445 -39.08 20.85 63.14
C THR A 445 -40.42 20.72 63.83
N ASP A 446 -40.59 19.69 64.65
CA ASP A 446 -41.67 19.63 65.64
C ASP A 446 -41.29 20.56 66.80
N THR A 447 -42.00 21.67 66.89
CA THR A 447 -42.01 22.59 68.02
C THR A 447 -42.91 22.00 69.09
N THR A 448 -42.31 21.46 70.15
CA THR A 448 -43.01 21.03 71.36
C THR A 448 -43.49 22.25 72.14
N GLN A 449 -44.76 22.63 71.98
CA GLN A 449 -45.51 23.36 73.01
C GLN A 449 -46.21 22.33 73.88
N SER A 450 -45.72 22.13 75.10
CA SER A 450 -46.42 21.40 76.16
C SER A 450 -46.77 22.39 77.26
N SER A 451 -48.08 22.53 77.46
CA SER A 451 -48.78 23.30 78.48
C SER A 451 -48.56 22.72 79.89
N LEU A 452 -48.33 23.61 80.85
CA LEU A 452 -48.50 23.37 82.29
C LEU A 452 -49.99 23.20 82.65
N PRO A 453 -50.35 22.33 83.61
CA PRO A 453 -51.67 22.34 84.22
C PRO A 453 -51.72 23.26 85.44
N ALA A 454 -52.85 23.93 85.61
CA ALA A 454 -53.23 24.65 86.81
C ALA A 454 -53.91 23.68 87.80
N SER A 455 -53.57 23.78 89.08
CA SER A 455 -54.44 23.41 90.20
C SER A 455 -53.93 24.03 91.50
N ASN A 456 -54.81 24.87 92.09
CA ASN A 456 -54.96 25.35 93.48
C ASN A 456 -53.78 26.01 94.22
#